data_AF-A0A6J8ET29-F1
#
_entry.id   AF-A0A6J8ET29-F1
#
_cell.length_a   1.000
_cell.length_b   1.000
_cell.length_c   1.000
_cell.angle_alpha   90.00
_cell.angle_beta   90.00
_cell.angle_gamma   90.00
#
_symmetry.space_group_name_H-M   'P 1'
#
loop_
_entity.id
_entity.type
_entity.pdbx_description
1 polymer ?
#
loop_
_entity_poly.entity_id
_entity_poly.type
_entity_poly.pdbx_seq_one_letter_code
_entity_poly.pdbx_strand_id
1 'polypeptide(L)'
;MEYNFRPQWRPWFFQMRQIPACARCGNQHRQTFCFAARNSKVQRCTAESKSQKDRDSRRIKEYFDSKSLTRSLPFANLRDSAFQNCLDFTSIPKYELTCVKQKLSLEQTKGESQTEEIQNLREQLLHLQSVSVENEKLRADVLRLQDNQKRQSFNIDNCQNHVKRINDLELYLQRKIDFIFDLQQKYEETATEKRQLFNENSILHFKVDDYYKQIGELNVKLKASASENEQLRSTLNQRTVYQNQNRNFQPQFGYFR
;
A
#
# COMPACT_ATOMS: atom_id res chain seq x y z
N MET A 1 12.93 30.73 11.72
CA MET A 1 12.54 32.15 11.83
C MET A 1 13.57 32.83 12.70
N GLU A 2 14.29 33.81 12.16
CA GLU A 2 15.48 34.38 12.78
C GLU A 2 15.15 35.66 13.55
N TYR A 3 15.57 35.73 14.81
CA TYR A 3 15.32 36.87 15.68
C TYR A 3 16.32 38.01 15.39
N ASN A 4 15.93 38.92 14.50
CA ASN A 4 16.78 40.01 14.03
C ASN A 4 16.94 41.12 15.09
N PHE A 5 18.13 41.20 15.70
CA PHE A 5 18.52 42.28 16.60
C PHE A 5 18.74 43.58 15.80
N ARG A 6 17.80 44.53 15.86
CA ARG A 6 17.95 45.87 15.27
C ARG A 6 18.45 46.88 16.30
N PRO A 7 19.61 47.54 16.09
CA PRO A 7 19.99 48.70 16.88
C PRO A 7 19.02 49.87 16.64
N GLN A 8 18.36 50.34 17.70
CA GLN A 8 17.53 51.55 17.62
C GLN A 8 18.42 52.80 17.61
N TRP A 9 18.82 53.23 16.41
CA TRP A 9 19.27 54.61 16.23
C TRP A 9 18.10 55.55 16.49
N ARG A 10 18.24 56.46 17.46
CA ARG A 10 17.19 57.45 17.77
C ARG A 10 17.01 58.42 16.60
N PRO A 11 15.76 58.80 16.24
CA PRO A 11 15.53 59.87 15.28
C PRO A 11 15.97 61.22 15.85
N TRP A 12 16.31 62.15 14.95
CA TRP A 12 16.63 63.53 15.27
C TRP A 12 15.51 64.24 16.04
N PHE A 13 15.90 65.02 17.06
CA PHE A 13 15.05 66.06 17.65
C PHE A 13 15.78 67.41 17.62
N PHE A 14 15.47 68.23 16.60
CA PHE A 14 15.67 69.67 16.64
C PHE A 14 14.31 70.35 16.61
N GLN A 15 13.81 70.80 17.77
CA GLN A 15 12.60 71.62 17.83
C GLN A 15 12.97 73.12 17.81
N MET A 16 12.47 73.78 16.76
CA MET A 16 12.22 75.22 16.59
C MET A 16 12.70 76.19 17.69
N ARG A 17 13.57 77.14 17.32
CA ARG A 17 13.62 78.50 17.91
C ARG A 17 13.69 79.54 16.78
N GLN A 18 12.89 80.60 16.90
CA GLN A 18 12.76 81.67 15.90
C GLN A 18 13.90 82.69 16.02
N ILE A 19 14.29 83.32 14.91
CA ILE A 19 15.36 84.34 14.82
C ILE A 19 14.70 85.71 14.54
N PRO A 20 15.16 86.85 15.12
CA PRO A 20 14.63 88.19 14.82
C PRO A 20 15.32 88.88 13.62
N ALA A 21 14.59 89.75 12.91
CA ALA A 21 15.04 90.42 11.69
C ALA A 21 15.69 91.81 11.92
N CYS A 22 16.55 92.26 11.00
CA CYS A 22 17.34 93.48 11.13
C CYS A 22 16.60 94.75 10.64
N ALA A 23 16.63 95.82 11.44
CA ALA A 23 15.98 97.10 11.14
C ALA A 23 16.63 97.97 10.04
N ARG A 24 17.76 97.55 9.44
CA ARG A 24 18.40 98.24 8.29
C ARG A 24 18.18 97.51 6.96
N CYS A 25 17.81 96.23 6.97
CA CYS A 25 17.74 95.37 5.78
C CYS A 25 16.61 94.32 5.80
N GLY A 26 15.70 94.35 6.78
CA GLY A 26 14.50 93.51 6.85
C GLY A 26 14.71 92.01 7.10
N ASN A 27 15.96 91.52 7.12
CA ASN A 27 16.27 90.09 7.12
C ASN A 27 16.79 89.56 8.46
N GLN A 28 16.48 88.30 8.75
CA GLN A 28 17.17 87.49 9.75
C GLN A 28 18.49 86.98 9.15
N HIS A 29 19.61 87.12 9.85
CA HIS A 29 20.88 86.55 9.38
C HIS A 29 21.50 85.66 10.45
N ARG A 30 22.17 84.58 10.03
CA ARG A 30 22.93 83.69 10.93
C ARG A 30 24.10 84.43 11.62
N GLN A 31 24.71 85.36 10.90
CA GLN A 31 25.56 86.48 11.35
C GLN A 31 25.30 87.62 10.32
N THR A 32 25.12 88.87 10.76
CA THR A 32 24.44 89.92 9.95
C THR A 32 25.34 90.76 9.03
N PHE A 33 25.29 90.52 7.72
CA PHE A 33 25.73 91.50 6.70
C PHE A 33 24.54 92.24 6.08
N CYS A 34 24.40 93.53 6.42
CA CYS A 34 23.33 94.42 5.96
C CYS A 34 23.50 94.91 4.51
N PHE A 35 22.44 94.82 3.70
CA PHE A 35 22.20 95.59 2.47
C PHE A 35 20.67 95.76 2.29
N ALA A 36 20.08 96.84 1.78
CA ALA A 36 20.59 98.11 1.23
C ALA A 36 19.61 99.25 1.68
N ALA A 37 19.32 100.40 1.03
CA ALA A 37 19.80 101.05 -0.21
C ALA A 37 19.57 102.59 -0.14
N ARG A 38 20.63 103.40 -0.26
CA ARG A 38 20.69 104.70 -0.99
C ARG A 38 22.07 105.34 -0.81
N ASN A 39 22.85 105.32 -1.89
CA ASN A 39 24.19 105.89 -2.05
C ASN A 39 25.32 105.31 -1.16
N SER A 40 26.51 105.18 -1.79
CA SER A 40 27.80 104.77 -1.23
C SER A 40 28.04 103.28 -0.94
N LYS A 41 29.20 102.83 -1.43
CA LYS A 41 30.09 101.69 -1.09
C LYS A 41 29.53 100.55 -0.24
N VAL A 42 29.73 99.32 -0.74
CA VAL A 42 29.52 98.03 -0.06
C VAL A 42 30.28 97.99 1.28
N GLN A 43 29.59 98.33 2.37
CA GLN A 43 30.11 98.19 3.73
C GLN A 43 29.55 96.93 4.37
N ARG A 44 30.43 96.05 4.86
CA ARG A 44 30.07 95.08 5.91
C ARG A 44 29.44 95.84 7.08
N CYS A 45 28.54 95.22 7.83
CA CYS A 45 27.99 95.81 9.06
C CYS A 45 29.05 95.79 10.18
N THR A 46 30.07 96.65 10.09
CA THR A 46 31.18 96.75 11.04
C THR A 46 30.84 97.68 12.21
N ALA A 47 29.66 97.50 12.80
CA ALA A 47 29.23 98.28 13.97
C ALA A 47 29.99 97.88 15.25
N GLU A 48 30.52 96.65 15.31
CA GLU A 48 31.12 96.10 16.53
C GLU A 48 32.66 96.02 16.50
N SER A 49 33.33 96.15 15.36
CA SER A 49 34.77 95.84 15.24
C SER A 49 35.73 96.77 16.00
N LYS A 50 35.25 97.92 16.50
CA LYS A 50 36.00 98.75 17.47
C LYS A 50 35.66 98.39 18.93
N SER A 51 34.38 98.21 19.27
CA SER A 51 33.99 97.87 20.64
C SER A 51 34.35 96.43 21.03
N GLN A 52 34.43 95.51 20.07
CA GLN A 52 34.84 94.13 20.29
C GLN A 52 36.30 94.05 20.74
N LYS A 53 37.22 94.81 20.11
CA LYS A 53 38.61 94.91 20.58
C LYS A 53 38.69 95.49 21.99
N ASP A 54 37.97 96.58 22.27
CA ASP A 54 37.98 97.18 23.62
C ASP A 54 37.29 96.31 24.68
N ARG A 55 36.32 95.46 24.29
CA ARG A 55 35.66 94.47 25.16
C ARG A 55 36.52 93.25 25.39
N ASP A 56 37.17 92.70 24.36
CA ASP A 56 38.04 91.53 24.49
C ASP A 56 39.35 91.90 25.19
N SER A 57 39.91 93.09 24.93
CA SER A 57 40.99 93.64 25.76
C SER A 57 40.54 93.91 27.20
N ARG A 58 39.31 94.40 27.44
CA ARG A 58 38.77 94.46 28.81
C ARG A 58 38.57 93.09 29.44
N ARG A 59 38.08 92.09 28.71
CA ARG A 59 37.91 90.72 29.20
C ARG A 59 39.22 90.05 29.54
N ILE A 60 40.24 90.24 28.70
CA ILE A 60 41.60 89.75 28.97
C ILE A 60 42.17 90.47 30.19
N LYS A 61 41.98 91.80 30.30
CA LYS A 61 42.41 92.57 31.48
C LYS A 61 41.67 92.15 32.74
N GLU A 62 40.34 92.02 32.71
CA GLU A 62 39.51 91.44 33.77
C GLU A 62 39.91 90.01 34.10
N TYR A 63 40.38 89.20 33.15
CA TYR A 63 40.88 87.84 33.38
C TYR A 63 42.27 87.83 34.04
N PHE A 64 43.12 88.83 33.78
CA PHE A 64 44.38 89.03 34.49
C PHE A 64 44.18 89.66 35.88
N ASP A 65 43.29 90.66 35.99
CA ASP A 65 42.94 91.33 37.24
C ASP A 65 42.17 90.37 38.18
N SER A 66 41.29 89.50 37.66
CA SER A 66 40.68 88.41 38.42
C SER A 66 41.62 87.21 38.64
N LYS A 67 42.70 87.08 37.86
CA LYS A 67 43.79 86.15 38.19
C LYS A 67 44.59 86.58 39.43
N SER A 68 44.56 87.85 39.83
CA SER A 68 45.06 88.23 41.17
C SER A 68 44.24 87.62 42.31
N LEU A 69 43.05 87.09 41.98
CA LEU A 69 42.14 86.32 42.82
C LEU A 69 42.02 84.85 42.39
N THR A 70 43.04 84.27 41.73
CA THR A 70 43.21 82.81 41.84
C THR A 70 43.43 82.48 43.30
N ARG A 71 42.37 82.03 44.00
CA ARG A 71 42.51 81.27 45.23
C ARG A 71 43.54 80.18 44.95
N SER A 72 44.71 80.28 45.55
CA SER A 72 45.66 79.18 45.59
C SER A 72 44.93 78.03 46.28
N LEU A 73 44.47 77.05 45.50
CA LEU A 73 44.02 75.80 46.07
C LEU A 73 45.19 75.29 46.92
N PRO A 74 44.98 74.98 48.22
CA PRO A 74 46.05 74.56 49.11
C PRO A 74 46.38 73.10 48.81
N PHE A 75 46.91 72.87 47.62
CA PHE A 75 47.70 71.69 47.31
C PHE A 75 48.97 71.81 48.15
N ALA A 76 48.90 71.28 49.38
CA ALA A 76 50.08 71.05 50.18
C ALA A 76 51.05 70.23 49.33
N ASN A 77 52.34 70.57 49.36
CA ASN A 77 53.37 69.69 48.85
C ASN A 77 53.29 68.39 49.67
N LEU A 78 52.61 67.39 49.10
CA LEU A 78 52.50 66.05 49.62
C LEU A 78 53.92 65.53 49.74
N ARG A 79 54.41 65.41 50.97
CA ARG A 79 55.70 64.77 51.26
C ARG A 79 55.70 63.38 50.64
N ASP A 80 56.87 62.87 50.25
CA ASP A 80 56.99 61.61 49.53
C ASP A 80 56.20 60.46 50.15
N SER A 81 56.12 60.37 51.49
CA SER A 81 55.31 59.38 52.21
C SER A 81 53.79 59.49 51.98
N ALA A 82 53.24 60.70 51.86
CA ALA A 82 51.83 60.90 51.51
C ALA A 82 51.59 60.62 50.02
N PHE A 83 52.54 60.97 49.16
CA PHE A 83 52.48 60.61 47.74
C PHE A 83 52.57 59.08 47.54
N GLN A 84 53.43 58.38 48.30
CA GLN A 84 53.59 56.92 48.28
C GLN A 84 52.27 56.21 48.64
N ASN A 85 51.56 56.69 49.66
CA ASN A 85 50.25 56.15 50.06
C ASN A 85 49.15 56.44 49.02
N CYS A 86 49.21 57.58 48.33
CA CYS A 86 48.32 57.85 47.20
C CYS A 86 48.70 57.03 45.95
N LEU A 87 49.98 56.68 45.76
CA LEU A 87 50.49 55.89 44.63
C LEU A 87 50.17 54.40 44.71
N ASP A 88 49.45 53.94 45.74
CA ASP A 88 48.99 52.55 45.83
C ASP A 88 47.84 52.19 44.84
N PHE A 89 47.72 53.01 43.78
CA PHE A 89 46.97 52.75 42.55
C PHE A 89 47.27 51.39 41.90
N THR A 90 48.30 50.65 42.31
CA THR A 90 48.52 49.27 41.83
C THR A 90 47.45 48.30 42.34
N SER A 91 46.80 48.61 43.47
CA SER A 91 45.74 47.77 44.07
C SER A 91 44.50 47.65 43.19
N ILE A 92 44.06 48.73 42.56
CA ILE A 92 42.83 48.78 41.74
C ILE A 92 42.96 47.90 40.48
N PRO A 93 44.00 48.03 39.62
CA PRO A 93 44.20 47.13 38.48
C PRO A 93 44.48 45.68 38.89
N LYS A 94 45.10 45.42 40.05
CA LYS A 94 45.27 44.05 40.58
C LYS A 94 43.93 43.42 40.94
N TYR A 95 43.02 44.19 41.55
CA TYR A 95 41.66 43.74 41.86
C TYR A 95 40.86 43.50 40.56
N GLU A 96 40.85 44.47 39.64
CA GLU A 96 40.18 44.33 38.35
C GLU A 96 40.69 43.13 37.53
N LEU A 97 42.02 42.95 37.45
CA LEU A 97 42.64 41.78 36.81
C LEU A 97 42.19 40.46 37.47
N THR A 98 42.02 40.43 38.79
CA THR A 98 41.54 39.25 39.51
C THR A 98 40.08 38.96 39.19
N CYS A 99 39.22 39.99 39.17
CA CYS A 99 37.82 39.85 38.75
C CYS A 99 37.68 39.42 37.29
N VAL A 100 38.53 39.93 36.39
CA VAL A 100 38.56 39.50 34.97
C VAL A 100 38.99 38.05 34.84
N LYS A 101 40.03 37.60 35.57
CA LYS A 101 40.46 36.19 35.59
C LYS A 101 39.37 35.25 36.10
N GLN A 102 38.67 35.62 37.17
CA GLN A 102 37.54 34.84 37.69
C GLN A 102 36.40 34.73 36.68
N LYS A 103 36.00 35.85 36.03
CA LYS A 103 34.99 35.84 34.97
C LYS A 103 35.42 34.98 33.76
N LEU A 104 36.67 35.09 33.35
CA LEU A 104 37.21 34.30 32.23
C LEU A 104 37.19 32.79 32.54
N SER A 105 37.58 32.40 33.76
CA SER A 105 37.51 31.01 34.21
C SER A 105 36.08 30.47 34.26
N LEU A 106 35.10 31.28 34.68
CA LEU A 106 33.68 30.89 34.68
C LEU A 106 33.09 30.75 33.27
N GLU A 107 33.45 31.64 32.34
CA GLU A 107 33.01 31.51 30.94
C GLU A 107 33.77 30.38 30.19
N GLN A 108 34.98 30.02 30.62
CA GLN A 108 35.69 28.84 30.11
C GLN A 108 34.99 27.53 30.50
N THR A 109 34.70 27.30 31.78
CA THR A 109 34.02 26.06 32.22
C THR A 109 32.60 25.94 31.66
N LYS A 110 31.90 27.08 31.52
CA LYS A 110 30.61 27.15 30.84
C LYS A 110 30.73 26.85 29.34
N GLY A 111 31.80 27.31 28.68
CA GLY A 111 32.10 26.99 27.29
C GLY A 111 32.36 25.49 27.09
N GLU A 112 33.16 24.88 27.97
CA GLU A 112 33.44 23.44 27.98
C GLU A 112 32.14 22.63 28.12
N SER A 113 31.31 22.95 29.13
CA SER A 113 30.00 22.32 29.32
C SER A 113 29.08 22.47 28.11
N GLN A 114 29.04 23.64 27.47
CA GLN A 114 28.28 23.85 26.23
C GLN A 114 28.83 23.03 25.05
N THR A 115 30.15 22.82 24.96
CA THR A 115 30.71 21.95 23.91
C THR A 115 30.36 20.48 24.12
N GLU A 116 30.32 20.00 25.36
CA GLU A 116 29.84 18.64 25.69
C GLU A 116 28.36 18.47 25.35
N GLU A 117 27.49 19.42 25.71
CA GLU A 117 26.07 19.42 25.32
C GLU A 117 25.89 19.36 23.79
N ILE A 118 26.63 20.18 23.04
CA ILE A 118 26.60 20.18 21.57
C ILE A 118 27.08 18.84 21.00
N GLN A 119 28.09 18.21 21.59
CA GLN A 119 28.57 16.90 21.16
C GLN A 119 27.53 15.80 21.41
N ASN A 120 26.95 15.75 22.62
CA ASN A 120 25.87 14.82 22.97
C ASN A 120 24.66 14.95 22.03
N LEU A 121 24.26 16.18 21.68
CA LEU A 121 23.17 16.44 20.73
C LEU A 121 23.52 15.98 19.30
N ARG A 122 24.78 16.10 18.86
CA ARG A 122 25.24 15.58 17.56
C ARG A 122 25.19 14.06 17.51
N GLU A 123 25.61 13.39 18.57
CA GLU A 123 25.57 11.92 18.68
C GLU A 123 24.12 11.40 18.66
N GLN A 124 23.22 12.05 19.39
CA GLN A 124 21.77 11.76 19.33
C GLN A 124 21.19 11.97 17.93
N LEU A 125 21.56 13.05 17.23
CA LEU A 125 21.07 13.33 15.89
C LEU A 125 21.56 12.28 14.88
N LEU A 126 22.82 11.85 14.97
CA LEU A 126 23.36 10.75 14.15
C LEU A 126 22.64 9.42 14.42
N HIS A 127 22.36 9.10 15.69
CA HIS A 127 21.58 7.91 16.05
C HIS A 127 20.16 7.97 15.45
N LEU A 128 19.47 9.12 15.55
CA LEU A 128 18.13 9.29 15.00
C LEU A 128 18.12 9.20 13.46
N GLN A 129 19.15 9.70 12.78
CA GLN A 129 19.32 9.50 11.34
C GLN A 129 19.47 8.02 10.96
N SER A 130 20.28 7.25 11.70
CA SER A 130 20.42 5.80 11.48
C SER A 130 19.07 5.07 11.63
N VAL A 131 18.33 5.37 12.71
CA VAL A 131 17.00 4.80 12.97
C VAL A 131 15.97 5.22 11.93
N SER A 132 16.07 6.43 11.36
CA SER A 132 15.20 6.87 10.26
C SER A 132 15.42 6.01 9.00
N VAL A 133 16.68 5.75 8.63
CA VAL A 133 17.02 4.91 7.47
C VAL A 133 16.56 3.46 7.66
N GLU A 134 16.65 2.92 8.87
CA GLU A 134 16.11 1.58 9.19
C GLU A 134 14.58 1.54 9.12
N ASN A 135 13.90 2.56 9.63
CA ASN A 135 12.44 2.66 9.51
C ASN A 135 11.96 2.78 8.06
N GLU A 136 12.70 3.46 7.18
CA GLU A 136 12.40 3.50 5.75
C GLU A 136 12.55 2.13 5.07
N LYS A 137 13.61 1.38 5.40
CA LYS A 137 13.77 -0.02 4.94
C LYS A 137 12.61 -0.90 5.40
N LEU A 138 12.28 -0.85 6.70
CA LEU A 138 11.16 -1.61 7.27
C LEU A 138 9.81 -1.26 6.61
N ARG A 139 9.55 0.02 6.32
CA ARG A 139 8.36 0.44 5.56
C ARG A 139 8.32 -0.15 4.15
N ALA A 140 9.46 -0.17 3.44
CA ALA A 140 9.56 -0.78 2.12
C ALA A 140 9.32 -2.30 2.17
N ASP A 141 9.84 -2.99 3.18
CA ASP A 141 9.64 -4.43 3.35
C ASP A 141 8.21 -4.79 3.77
N VAL A 142 7.55 -3.98 4.60
CA VAL A 142 6.11 -4.13 4.89
C VAL A 142 5.26 -4.02 3.62
N LEU A 143 5.55 -3.07 2.72
CA LEU A 143 4.84 -2.95 1.44
C LEU A 143 5.04 -4.20 0.56
N ARG A 144 6.28 -4.71 0.46
CA ARG A 144 6.59 -5.95 -0.27
C ARG A 144 5.84 -7.16 0.30
N LEU A 145 5.75 -7.27 1.63
CA LEU A 145 5.01 -8.34 2.30
C LEU A 145 3.50 -8.25 2.05
N GLN A 146 2.92 -7.05 2.05
CA GLN A 146 1.51 -6.83 1.71
C GLN A 146 1.19 -7.23 0.26
N ASP A 147 2.05 -6.88 -0.70
CA ASP A 147 1.85 -7.28 -2.10
C ASP A 147 2.04 -8.79 -2.30
N ASN A 148 2.96 -9.43 -1.57
CA ASN A 148 3.09 -10.88 -1.55
C ASN A 148 1.84 -11.56 -0.95
N GLN A 149 1.25 -11.02 0.13
CA GLN A 149 -0.02 -11.51 0.67
C GLN A 149 -1.17 -11.42 -0.33
N LYS A 150 -1.32 -10.29 -1.07
CA LYS A 150 -2.34 -10.16 -2.13
C LYS A 150 -2.17 -11.18 -3.26
N ARG A 151 -0.92 -11.48 -3.65
CA ARG A 151 -0.62 -12.53 -4.63
C ARG A 151 -0.98 -13.91 -4.10
N GLN A 152 -0.71 -14.18 -2.82
CA GLN A 152 -1.09 -15.44 -2.17
C GLN A 152 -2.62 -15.59 -2.06
N SER A 153 -3.37 -14.56 -1.67
CA SER A 153 -4.83 -14.64 -1.61
C SER A 153 -5.45 -14.92 -2.99
N PHE A 154 -4.99 -14.21 -4.03
CA PHE A 154 -5.42 -14.47 -5.41
C PHE A 154 -5.13 -15.91 -5.87
N ASN A 155 -3.96 -16.46 -5.50
CA ASN A 155 -3.63 -17.85 -5.79
C ASN A 155 -4.53 -18.84 -5.02
N ILE A 156 -4.88 -18.55 -3.76
CA ILE A 156 -5.81 -19.35 -2.97
C ILE A 156 -7.20 -19.37 -3.64
N ASP A 157 -7.72 -18.21 -4.05
CA ASP A 157 -9.02 -18.11 -4.73
C ASP A 157 -9.04 -18.90 -6.04
N ASN A 158 -7.97 -18.83 -6.84
CA ASN A 158 -7.82 -19.65 -8.04
C ASN A 158 -7.77 -21.15 -7.72
N CYS A 159 -7.00 -21.57 -6.71
CA CYS A 159 -6.98 -22.96 -6.25
C CYS A 159 -8.36 -23.44 -5.82
N GLN A 160 -9.14 -22.63 -5.09
CA GLN A 160 -10.53 -22.97 -4.73
C GLN A 160 -11.43 -23.13 -5.96
N ASN A 161 -11.28 -22.30 -7.00
CA ASN A 161 -12.01 -22.45 -8.26
C ASN A 161 -11.61 -23.72 -9.02
N HIS A 162 -10.32 -24.09 -9.01
CA HIS A 162 -9.86 -25.37 -9.57
C HIS A 162 -10.43 -26.57 -8.79
N VAL A 163 -10.45 -26.53 -7.45
CA VAL A 163 -11.05 -27.58 -6.62
C VAL A 163 -12.55 -27.73 -6.90
N LYS A 164 -13.32 -26.64 -6.98
CA LYS A 164 -14.74 -26.70 -7.38
C LYS A 164 -14.93 -27.40 -8.72
N ARG A 165 -14.13 -27.02 -9.73
CA ARG A 165 -14.18 -27.62 -11.07
C ARG A 165 -13.78 -29.10 -11.09
N ILE A 166 -12.86 -29.53 -10.23
CA ILE A 166 -12.52 -30.95 -10.04
C ILE A 166 -13.74 -31.69 -9.47
N ASN A 167 -14.33 -31.19 -8.39
CA ASN A 167 -15.51 -31.81 -7.76
C ASN A 167 -16.70 -31.92 -8.75
N ASP A 168 -16.93 -30.89 -9.57
CA ASP A 168 -17.96 -30.90 -10.62
C ASP A 168 -17.70 -31.98 -11.68
N LEU A 169 -16.43 -32.19 -12.07
CA LEU A 169 -16.02 -33.24 -13.00
C LEU A 169 -16.10 -34.63 -12.38
N GLU A 170 -15.75 -34.79 -11.11
CA GLU A 170 -15.92 -36.04 -10.36
C GLU A 170 -17.40 -36.43 -10.27
N LEU A 171 -18.28 -35.48 -9.94
CA LEU A 171 -19.73 -35.70 -9.92
C LEU A 171 -20.29 -36.07 -11.30
N TYR A 172 -19.79 -35.45 -12.37
CA TYR A 172 -20.15 -35.80 -13.74
C TYR A 172 -19.66 -37.20 -14.13
N LEU A 173 -18.43 -37.56 -13.78
CA LEU A 173 -17.87 -38.89 -14.03
C LEU A 173 -18.62 -39.97 -13.25
N GLN A 174 -18.97 -39.74 -11.98
CA GLN A 174 -19.77 -40.68 -11.20
C GLN A 174 -21.11 -40.97 -11.88
N ARG A 175 -21.86 -39.93 -12.28
CA ARG A 175 -23.12 -40.09 -13.02
C ARG A 175 -22.95 -40.84 -14.34
N LYS A 176 -21.78 -40.76 -14.98
CA LYS A 176 -21.47 -41.54 -16.20
C LYS A 176 -21.13 -42.99 -15.89
N ILE A 177 -20.46 -43.27 -14.78
CA ILE A 177 -20.20 -44.62 -14.29
C ILE A 177 -21.54 -45.30 -13.95
N ASP A 178 -22.41 -44.64 -13.18
CA ASP A 178 -23.74 -45.15 -12.80
C ASP A 178 -24.57 -45.48 -14.05
N PHE A 179 -24.60 -44.58 -15.04
CA PHE A 179 -25.28 -44.79 -16.32
C PHE A 179 -24.70 -45.96 -17.14
N ILE A 180 -23.39 -46.23 -17.06
CA ILE A 180 -22.78 -47.38 -17.73
C ILE A 180 -23.19 -48.68 -17.03
N PHE A 181 -23.26 -48.70 -15.68
CA PHE A 181 -23.78 -49.85 -14.93
C PHE A 181 -25.25 -50.14 -15.29
N ASP A 182 -26.11 -49.13 -15.35
CA ASP A 182 -27.52 -49.28 -15.80
C ASP A 182 -27.62 -49.91 -17.20
N LEU A 183 -26.75 -49.51 -18.13
CA LEU A 183 -26.70 -50.06 -19.49
C LEU A 183 -26.17 -51.50 -19.51
N GLN A 184 -25.16 -51.81 -18.70
CA GLN A 184 -24.61 -53.17 -18.57
C GLN A 184 -25.66 -54.13 -18.01
N GLN A 185 -26.38 -53.74 -16.95
CA GLN A 185 -27.46 -54.54 -16.38
C GLN A 185 -28.56 -54.83 -17.42
N LYS A 186 -29.05 -53.80 -18.14
CA LYS A 186 -30.06 -53.98 -19.19
C LYS A 186 -29.58 -54.87 -20.34
N TYR A 187 -28.30 -54.81 -20.68
CA TYR A 187 -27.70 -55.68 -21.68
C TYR A 187 -27.66 -57.14 -21.21
N GLU A 188 -27.29 -57.39 -19.94
CA GLU A 188 -27.32 -58.72 -19.35
C GLU A 188 -28.73 -59.29 -19.26
N GLU A 189 -29.72 -58.51 -18.81
CA GLU A 189 -31.15 -58.86 -18.83
C GLU A 189 -31.61 -59.25 -20.25
N THR A 190 -31.36 -58.40 -21.24
CA THR A 190 -31.69 -58.70 -22.65
C THR A 190 -30.97 -59.97 -23.16
N ALA A 191 -29.75 -60.22 -22.70
CA ALA A 191 -28.96 -61.40 -23.07
C ALA A 191 -29.38 -62.68 -22.34
N THR A 192 -30.04 -62.60 -21.18
CA THR A 192 -30.66 -63.76 -20.52
C THR A 192 -32.00 -64.10 -21.16
N GLU A 193 -32.85 -63.11 -21.45
CA GLU A 193 -34.11 -63.29 -22.19
C GLU A 193 -33.87 -63.98 -23.55
N LYS A 194 -32.90 -63.51 -24.33
CA LYS A 194 -32.54 -64.14 -25.62
C LYS A 194 -32.07 -65.58 -25.48
N ARG A 195 -31.37 -65.92 -24.40
CA ARG A 195 -30.96 -67.31 -24.10
C ARG A 195 -32.15 -68.18 -23.71
N GLN A 196 -33.10 -67.65 -22.95
CA GLN A 196 -34.35 -68.36 -22.61
C GLN A 196 -35.16 -68.66 -23.88
N LEU A 197 -35.43 -67.64 -24.71
CA LEU A 197 -36.15 -67.81 -25.99
C LEU A 197 -35.46 -68.81 -26.93
N PHE A 198 -34.12 -68.82 -26.98
CA PHE A 198 -33.37 -69.81 -27.77
C PHE A 198 -33.56 -71.24 -27.24
N ASN A 199 -33.54 -71.42 -25.92
CA ASN A 199 -33.76 -72.72 -25.30
C ASN A 199 -35.21 -73.20 -25.50
N GLU A 200 -36.20 -72.32 -25.35
CA GLU A 200 -37.62 -72.62 -25.59
C GLU A 200 -37.88 -73.03 -27.04
N ASN A 201 -37.34 -72.29 -28.02
CA ASN A 201 -37.42 -72.66 -29.43
C ASN A 201 -36.71 -73.99 -29.71
N SER A 202 -35.57 -74.27 -29.07
CA SER A 202 -34.87 -75.55 -29.21
C SER A 202 -35.71 -76.72 -28.68
N ILE A 203 -36.39 -76.55 -27.55
CA ILE A 203 -37.33 -77.54 -26.99
C ILE A 203 -38.54 -77.74 -27.91
N LEU A 204 -39.06 -76.66 -28.52
CA LEU A 204 -40.15 -76.74 -29.49
C LEU A 204 -39.73 -77.50 -30.76
N HIS A 205 -38.53 -77.27 -31.29
CA HIS A 205 -37.99 -78.03 -32.41
C HIS A 205 -37.92 -79.53 -32.12
N PHE A 206 -37.36 -79.93 -30.97
CA PHE A 206 -37.35 -81.35 -30.57
C PHE A 206 -38.76 -81.97 -30.48
N LYS A 207 -39.73 -81.25 -29.91
CA LYS A 207 -41.13 -81.71 -29.86
C LYS A 207 -41.75 -81.85 -31.25
N VAL A 208 -41.46 -80.92 -32.16
CA VAL A 208 -41.95 -80.97 -33.55
C VAL A 208 -41.36 -82.17 -34.30
N ASP A 209 -40.07 -82.47 -34.13
CA ASP A 209 -39.43 -83.65 -34.72
C ASP A 209 -40.01 -84.95 -34.15
N ASP A 210 -40.27 -85.03 -32.85
CA ASP A 210 -40.96 -86.15 -32.21
C ASP A 210 -42.40 -86.32 -32.77
N TYR A 211 -43.14 -85.23 -32.98
CA TYR A 211 -44.46 -85.31 -33.61
C TYR A 211 -44.39 -85.79 -35.06
N TYR A 212 -43.42 -85.31 -35.87
CA TYR A 212 -43.23 -85.81 -37.23
C TYR A 212 -42.89 -87.32 -37.24
N LYS A 213 -42.09 -87.78 -36.29
CA LYS A 213 -41.78 -89.21 -36.13
C LYS A 213 -43.03 -90.02 -35.76
N GLN A 214 -43.82 -89.57 -34.79
CA GLN A 214 -45.09 -90.21 -34.40
C GLN A 214 -46.08 -90.27 -35.58
N ILE A 215 -46.21 -89.19 -36.36
CA ILE A 215 -47.03 -89.15 -37.58
C ILE A 215 -46.51 -90.16 -38.61
N GLY A 216 -45.19 -90.27 -38.79
CA GLY A 216 -44.56 -91.27 -39.65
C GLY A 216 -44.91 -92.71 -39.23
N GLU A 217 -44.75 -93.03 -37.95
CA GLU A 217 -45.10 -94.34 -37.38
C GLU A 217 -46.60 -94.68 -37.53
N LEU A 218 -47.48 -93.71 -37.28
CA LEU A 218 -48.93 -93.86 -37.49
C LEU A 218 -49.26 -94.10 -38.96
N ASN A 219 -48.62 -93.39 -39.88
CA ASN A 219 -48.83 -93.54 -41.33
C ASN A 219 -48.35 -94.91 -41.84
N VAL A 220 -47.24 -95.44 -41.30
CA VAL A 220 -46.79 -96.82 -41.55
C VAL A 220 -47.81 -97.83 -41.05
N LYS A 221 -48.30 -97.70 -39.80
CA LYS A 221 -49.34 -98.57 -39.24
C LYS A 221 -50.62 -98.53 -40.08
N LEU A 222 -51.06 -97.35 -40.49
CA LEU A 222 -52.28 -97.15 -41.28
C LEU A 222 -52.17 -97.77 -42.68
N LYS A 223 -50.99 -97.69 -43.32
CA LYS A 223 -50.71 -98.42 -44.58
C LYS A 223 -50.68 -99.94 -44.39
N ALA A 224 -50.12 -100.44 -43.29
CA ALA A 224 -50.14 -101.87 -42.97
C ALA A 224 -51.59 -102.38 -42.81
N SER A 225 -52.40 -101.71 -41.99
CA SER A 225 -53.82 -102.08 -41.81
C SER A 225 -54.67 -101.88 -43.07
N ALA A 226 -54.31 -100.97 -43.99
CA ALA A 226 -54.94 -100.88 -45.30
C ALA A 226 -54.62 -102.10 -46.18
N SER A 227 -53.35 -102.54 -46.20
CA SER A 227 -52.91 -103.76 -46.90
C SER A 227 -53.56 -105.02 -46.33
N GLU A 228 -53.67 -105.14 -45.00
CA GLU A 228 -54.40 -106.24 -44.34
C GLU A 228 -55.90 -106.23 -44.71
N ASN A 229 -56.55 -105.06 -44.75
CA ASN A 229 -57.93 -104.94 -45.21
C ASN A 229 -58.09 -105.33 -46.68
N GLU A 230 -57.11 -105.03 -47.54
CA GLU A 230 -57.13 -105.41 -48.96
C GLU A 230 -56.92 -106.92 -49.14
N GLN A 231 -56.06 -107.55 -48.35
CA GLN A 231 -55.92 -109.00 -48.26
C GLN A 231 -57.19 -109.70 -47.72
N LEU A 232 -57.84 -109.12 -46.70
CA LEU A 232 -59.11 -109.62 -46.18
C LEU A 232 -60.24 -109.49 -47.22
N ARG A 233 -60.29 -108.38 -47.97
CA ARG A 233 -61.21 -108.21 -49.11
C ARG A 233 -60.95 -109.23 -50.21
N SER A 234 -59.69 -109.50 -50.55
CA SER A 234 -59.36 -110.48 -51.59
C SER A 234 -59.71 -111.91 -51.18
N THR A 235 -59.49 -112.30 -49.91
CA THR A 235 -59.93 -113.60 -49.38
C THR A 235 -61.45 -113.71 -49.25
N LEU A 236 -62.16 -112.64 -48.91
CA LEU A 236 -63.64 -112.59 -48.95
C LEU A 236 -64.16 -112.78 -50.39
N ASN A 237 -63.56 -112.11 -51.36
CA ASN A 237 -63.90 -112.24 -52.78
C ASN A 237 -63.58 -113.65 -53.32
N GLN A 238 -62.46 -114.26 -52.91
CA GLN A 238 -62.16 -115.66 -53.23
C GLN A 238 -63.20 -116.61 -52.61
N ARG A 239 -63.57 -116.41 -51.33
CA ARG A 239 -64.62 -117.21 -50.68
C ARG A 239 -65.98 -117.10 -51.37
N THR A 240 -66.40 -115.92 -51.81
CA THR A 240 -67.66 -115.75 -52.54
C THR A 240 -67.59 -116.37 -53.95
N VAL A 241 -66.44 -116.31 -54.64
CA VAL A 241 -66.23 -117.07 -55.89
C VAL A 241 -66.34 -118.58 -55.65
N TYR A 242 -65.69 -119.13 -54.62
CA TYR A 242 -65.79 -120.55 -54.25
C TYR A 242 -67.22 -120.97 -53.85
N GLN A 243 -67.95 -120.13 -53.10
CA GLN A 243 -69.35 -120.40 -52.75
C GLN A 243 -70.28 -120.34 -53.97
N ASN A 244 -70.02 -119.47 -54.94
CA ASN A 244 -70.77 -119.44 -56.20
C ASN A 244 -70.45 -120.63 -57.11
N GLN A 245 -69.22 -121.14 -57.12
CA GLN A 245 -68.87 -122.38 -57.82
C GLN A 245 -69.56 -123.61 -57.19
N ASN A 246 -69.62 -123.69 -55.86
CA ASN A 246 -70.30 -124.78 -55.16
C ASN A 246 -71.85 -124.77 -55.26
N ARG A 247 -72.47 -123.70 -55.80
CA ARG A 247 -73.92 -123.68 -56.08
C ARG A 247 -74.33 -124.47 -57.34
N ASN A 248 -73.38 -124.91 -58.16
CA ASN A 248 -73.67 -125.65 -59.40
C ASN A 248 -73.65 -127.19 -59.25
N PHE A 249 -73.38 -127.74 -58.06
CA PHE A 249 -73.53 -129.18 -57.80
C PHE A 249 -74.92 -129.51 -57.25
N GLN A 250 -75.91 -129.61 -58.16
CA GLN A 250 -77.11 -130.41 -57.89
C GLN A 250 -76.76 -131.90 -58.06
N PRO A 251 -77.02 -132.76 -57.05
CA PRO A 251 -76.99 -134.20 -57.25
C PRO A 251 -78.27 -134.63 -57.96
N GLN A 252 -78.20 -134.94 -59.27
CA GLN A 252 -79.32 -135.59 -59.96
C GLN A 252 -79.36 -137.07 -59.61
N PHE A 253 -80.37 -137.45 -58.83
CA PHE A 253 -80.77 -138.83 -58.59
C PHE A 253 -81.71 -139.33 -59.70
N GLY A 254 -81.53 -140.59 -60.11
CA GLY A 254 -82.51 -141.38 -60.87
C GLY A 254 -82.30 -141.43 -62.39
N TYR A 255 -82.88 -142.40 -63.12
CA TYR A 255 -83.56 -143.65 -62.70
C TYR A 255 -83.85 -144.49 -63.95
N PHE A 256 -83.52 -145.79 -63.96
CA PHE A 256 -83.85 -146.79 -65.01
C PHE A 256 -83.29 -146.48 -66.44
N ARG A 257 -83.01 -147.45 -67.31
CA ARG A 257 -83.50 -148.84 -67.39
C ARG A 257 -82.45 -149.77 -68.00
#